data_AF-A0A7K2VLL3-F1
#
_entry.id   AF-A0A7K2VLL3-F1
#
_cell.length_a   1.000
_cell.length_b   1.000
_cell.length_c   1.000
_cell.angle_alpha   90.00
_cell.angle_beta   90.00
_cell.angle_gamma   90.00
#
_symmetry.space_group_name_H-M   'P 1'
#
loop_
_entity.id
_entity.type
_entity.pdbx_description
1 polymer ?
#
loop_
_entity_poly.entity_id
_entity_poly.type
_entity_poly.pdbx_seq_one_letter_code
_entity_poly.pdbx_strand_id
1 'polypeptide(L)' 'KPPLLPTLETYLAHAGRKAETARELHLNRQTLYNRLARIGELLNTDLDDPHTVLALSLALRARRHVD' A
#
# COMPACT_ATOMS: atom_id res chain seq x y z
N LYS A 1 -5.86 3.81 -16.43
CA LYS A 1 -6.23 3.79 -14.99
C LYS A 1 -4.95 3.50 -14.20
N PRO A 2 -4.55 4.31 -13.20
CA PRO A 2 -3.25 4.11 -12.53
C PRO A 2 -3.19 2.75 -11.82
N PRO A 3 -2.03 2.07 -11.79
CA PRO A 3 -1.90 0.75 -11.18
C PRO A 3 -1.92 0.84 -9.65
N LEU A 4 -3.07 0.51 -9.04
CA LEU A 4 -3.28 0.57 -7.59
C LEU A 4 -2.66 -0.61 -6.85
N LEU A 5 -2.75 -1.83 -7.42
CA LEU A 5 -2.18 -3.04 -6.80
C LEU A 5 -0.65 -2.94 -6.63
N PRO A 6 0.15 -2.57 -7.65
CA PRO A 6 1.59 -2.37 -7.46
C PRO A 6 1.91 -1.27 -6.45
N THR A 7 1.07 -0.24 -6.36
CA THR A 7 1.27 0.84 -5.38
C THR A 7 1.07 0.32 -3.95
N LEU A 8 0.04 -0.50 -3.73
CA LEU A 8 -0.20 -1.15 -2.44
C LEU A 8 0.89 -2.15 -2.08
N GLU A 9 1.31 -2.98 -3.04
CA GLU A 9 2.37 -3.98 -2.81
C GLU A 9 3.69 -3.32 -2.42
N THR A 10 4.12 -2.28 -3.15
CA THR A 10 5.31 -1.51 -2.78
C THR A 10 5.13 -0.80 -1.44
N TYR A 11 3.94 -0.24 -1.15
CA TYR A 11 3.65 0.39 0.12
C TYR A 11 3.81 -0.55 1.33
N LEU A 12 3.27 -1.76 1.20
CA LEU A 12 3.35 -2.80 2.23
C LEU A 12 4.75 -3.40 2.31
N ALA A 13 5.47 -3.54 1.18
CA ALA A 13 6.88 -3.95 1.17
C ALA A 13 7.78 -2.99 1.96
N HIS A 14 7.46 -1.69 1.95
CA HIS A 14 8.14 -0.65 2.72
C HIS A 14 7.59 -0.46 4.14
N ALA A 15 6.81 -1.41 4.67
CA ALA A 15 6.20 -1.34 5.99
C ALA A 15 5.40 -0.03 6.23
N GLY A 16 4.71 0.45 5.20
CA GLY A 16 3.90 1.67 5.26
C GLY A 16 4.69 2.99 5.13
N ARG A 17 5.99 2.93 4.80
CA ARG A 17 6.80 4.14 4.60
C ARG A 17 6.46 4.80 3.26
N LYS A 18 5.60 5.82 3.32
CA LYS A 18 5.16 6.61 2.15
C LYS A 18 6.33 7.20 1.35
N ALA A 19 7.37 7.69 2.03
CA ALA A 19 8.52 8.31 1.37
C ALA A 19 9.31 7.32 0.50
N GLU A 20 9.62 6.13 1.04
CA GLU A 20 10.31 5.07 0.29
C GLU A 20 9.45 4.53 -0.86
N THR A 21 8.15 4.38 -0.61
CA THR A 21 7.18 3.97 -1.63
C THR A 21 7.12 4.95 -2.80
N ALA A 22 7.09 6.26 -2.51
CA ALA A 22 7.09 7.30 -3.54
C ALA A 22 8.39 7.27 -4.34
N ARG A 23 9.54 7.07 -3.67
CA ARG A 23 10.85 7.00 -4.28
C ARG A 23 10.97 5.79 -5.21
N GLU A 24 10.51 4.62 -4.79
CA GLU A 24 10.56 3.39 -5.59
C GLU A 24 9.60 3.43 -6.78
N LEU A 25 8.41 3.99 -6.61
CA LEU A 25 7.43 4.12 -7.71
C LEU A 25 7.70 5.33 -8.61
N HIS A 26 8.75 6.11 -8.33
CA HIS A 26 9.05 7.39 -8.99
C HIS A 26 7.85 8.34 -9.03
N LEU A 27 7.07 8.37 -7.95
CA LEU A 27 5.88 9.20 -7.80
C LEU A 27 6.17 10.44 -6.97
N ASN A 28 5.50 11.54 -7.29
CA ASN A 28 5.42 12.67 -6.36
C ASN A 28 4.56 12.30 -5.14
N ARG A 29 4.78 12.99 -4.02
CA ARG A 29 4.03 12.76 -2.77
C ARG A 29 2.52 12.83 -2.99
N GLN A 30 2.03 13.85 -3.68
CA GLN A 30 0.59 14.04 -3.91
C GLN A 30 -0.05 12.86 -4.66
N THR A 31 0.63 12.33 -5.68
CA THR A 31 0.15 11.19 -6.48
C THR A 31 0.13 9.92 -5.64
N LEU A 32 1.14 9.70 -4.79
CA LEU A 32 1.13 8.57 -3.88
C LEU A 32 -0.05 8.66 -2.90
N TYR A 33 -0.26 9.81 -2.27
CA TYR A 33 -1.35 10.00 -1.31
C TYR A 33 -2.71 9.81 -1.96
N ASN A 34 -2.92 10.34 -3.16
CA ASN A 34 -4.17 10.12 -3.91
C ASN A 34 -4.40 8.63 -4.22
N ARG A 35 -3.33 7.89 -4.55
CA ARG A 35 -3.43 6.45 -4.79
C ARG A 35 -3.72 5.68 -3.50
N LEU A 36 -3.02 5.98 -2.41
CA LEU A 36 -3.24 5.35 -1.11
C LEU A 36 -4.64 5.63 -0.57
N ALA A 37 -5.11 6.89 -0.64
CA ALA A 37 -6.48 7.24 -0.29
C ALA A 37 -7.48 6.43 -1.10
N ARG A 38 -7.27 6.33 -2.42
CA ARG A 38 -8.14 5.51 -3.28
C ARG A 38 -8.10 4.03 -2.94
N ILE A 39 -6.96 3.50 -2.53
CA ILE A 39 -6.83 2.10 -2.10
C ILE A 39 -7.55 1.89 -0.76
N GLY A 40 -7.38 2.81 0.20
CA GLY A 40 -8.07 2.80 1.48
C GLY A 40 -9.59 2.82 1.32
N GLU A 41 -10.11 3.67 0.42
CA GLU A 41 -11.53 3.70 0.05
C GLU A 41 -12.02 2.35 -0.52
N LEU A 42 -11.24 1.72 -1.40
CA LEU A 42 -11.62 0.45 -2.04
C LEU A 42 -11.56 -0.73 -1.08
N LEU A 43 -10.64 -0.71 -0.11
CA LEU A 43 -10.47 -1.73 0.91
C LEU A 43 -11.28 -1.46 2.19
N ASN A 44 -11.93 -0.29 2.26
CA ASN A 44 -12.59 0.21 3.47
C ASN A 44 -11.69 0.14 4.71
N THR A 45 -10.44 0.61 4.55
CA THR A 45 -9.39 0.45 5.55
C THR A 45 -8.53 1.70 5.65
N ASP A 46 -7.98 1.95 6.83
CA ASP A 46 -7.10 3.11 7.06
C ASP A 46 -5.64 2.71 6.85
N LEU A 47 -5.08 3.07 5.69
CA LEU A 47 -3.67 2.79 5.39
C LEU A 47 -2.70 3.66 6.20
N ASP A 48 -3.18 4.64 6.96
CA ASP A 48 -2.35 5.42 7.88
C ASP A 48 -2.26 4.78 9.27
N ASP A 49 -3.11 3.81 9.57
CA ASP A 49 -3.03 2.99 10.79
C ASP A 49 -1.93 1.91 10.66
N PRO A 50 -0.89 1.94 11.52
CA PRO A 50 0.17 0.93 11.50
C PRO A 50 -0.33 -0.51 11.70
N HIS A 51 -1.44 -0.71 12.44
CA HIS A 51 -2.01 -2.05 12.63
C HIS A 51 -2.64 -2.58 11.33
N THR A 52 -3.36 -1.73 10.61
CA THR A 52 -3.90 -2.03 9.28
C THR A 52 -2.79 -2.38 8.29
N VAL A 53 -1.73 -1.57 8.23
CA VAL A 53 -0.57 -1.84 7.36
C VAL A 53 0.06 -3.21 7.68
N LEU A 54 0.25 -3.51 8.97
CA LEU A 54 0.80 -4.79 9.39
C LEU A 54 -0.12 -5.97 9.01
N ALA A 55 -1.42 -5.85 9.27
CA ALA A 55 -2.41 -6.89 8.95
C ALA A 55 -2.46 -7.17 7.44
N LEU A 56 -2.46 -6.12 6.61
CA LEU A 56 -2.44 -6.26 5.15
C LEU A 56 -1.13 -6.87 4.64
N SER A 57 0.00 -6.49 5.24
CA SER A 57 1.32 -7.06 4.90
C SER A 57 1.36 -8.56 5.21
N LEU A 58 0.82 -8.97 6.36
CA LEU A 58 0.66 -10.37 6.73
C LEU A 58 -0.30 -11.10 5.80
N ALA A 59 -1.47 -10.52 5.50
CA ALA A 59 -2.46 -11.14 4.61
C ALA A 59 -1.90 -11.39 3.20
N LEU A 60 -1.16 -10.42 2.63
CA LEU A 60 -0.48 -10.60 1.34
C LEU A 60 0.58 -11.69 1.38
N ARG A 61 1.34 -11.79 2.47
CA ARG A 61 2.35 -12.84 2.63
C ARG A 61 1.70 -14.21 2.82
N ALA A 62 0.65 -14.28 3.63
CA ALA A 62 -0.11 -15.51 3.89
C ALA A 62 -0.76 -16.03 2.60
N ARG A 63 -1.30 -15.15 1.74
CA ARG A 63 -1.84 -15.54 0.43
C ARG A 63 -0.84 -16.38 -0.38
N ARG A 64 0.45 -15.99 -0.40
CA ARG A 64 1.52 -16.75 -1.08
C ARG A 64 1.81 -18.14 -0.51
N HIS A 65 1.30 -18.45 0.67
CA HIS A 65 1.47 -19.73 1.35
C HIS A 65 0.17 -20.55 1.43
N VAL A 66 -0.96 -19.97 1.02
CA VAL A 66 -2.29 -20.61 1.01
C VAL A 66 -2.73 -20.98 -0.41
N ASP A 67 -1.99 -20.50 -1.43
CA ASP A 67 -2.11 -20.92 -2.83
C ASP A 67 -1.36 -22.25 -3.11
#